data_AF-A0A150JYB5-F1
#
_entry.id   AF-A0A150JYB5-F1
#
_cell.length_a   1.000
_cell.length_b   1.000
_cell.length_c   1.000
_cell.angle_alpha   90.00
_cell.angle_beta   90.00
_cell.angle_gamma   90.00
#
_symmetry.space_group_name_H-M   'P 1'
#
loop_
_entity.id
_entity.type
_entity.pdbx_description
1 polymer ?
#
loop_
_entity_poly.entity_id
_entity_poly.type
_entity_poly.pdbx_seq_one_letter_code
_entity_poly.pdbx_strand_id
1 'polypeptide(L)'
;MHSISNKKINQVTDQMLVVGMDIAKKKHYACFVDERGRVLKKPFPVPQSREGLEWLYQCIVEAMKEFEKTEVIVGIEPTGHYWLNLAYFLDEKGIPLVMTNPMHVKRSKELDDNLPTKHDAKDALVIARLVKDGRFSYPRILKGMEAELRVGATFRSKLVEEQGAIRNQMIRWLDRYFPEFSQVFPSFGKMALAVLEYTPFPSDLAGKELEEVLALYRQSEGLQSPQKPKAKKLMELAQHSIGVTEGQRWPVSKLPRLSAGTANWKKKSRH
;
A
#
# COMPACT_ATOMS: atom_id res chain seq x y z
N MET A 1 -12.13 -40.21 1.97
CA MET A 1 -12.06 -38.89 1.29
C MET A 1 -12.05 -37.77 2.32
N HIS A 2 -10.89 -37.18 2.64
CA HIS A 2 -10.81 -36.00 3.50
C HIS A 2 -10.88 -34.73 2.64
N SER A 3 -12.09 -34.32 2.25
CA SER A 3 -12.29 -33.04 1.58
C SER A 3 -12.18 -31.90 2.60
N ILE A 4 -11.25 -30.96 2.37
CA ILE A 4 -11.12 -29.73 3.17
C ILE A 4 -12.45 -28.94 3.17
N SER A 5 -13.22 -29.02 2.08
CA SER A 5 -14.54 -28.39 1.97
C SER A 5 -15.53 -29.00 2.95
N ASN A 6 -15.58 -30.33 3.06
CA ASN A 6 -16.49 -31.00 3.99
C ASN A 6 -16.13 -30.69 5.45
N LYS A 7 -14.83 -30.57 5.76
CA LYS A 7 -14.39 -30.15 7.10
C LYS A 7 -14.86 -28.73 7.45
N LYS A 8 -14.81 -27.79 6.50
CA LYS A 8 -15.26 -26.40 6.72
C LYS A 8 -16.78 -26.28 6.85
N ILE A 9 -17.53 -27.00 6.02
CA ILE A 9 -19.00 -27.04 6.12
C ILE A 9 -19.42 -27.61 7.47
N ASN A 10 -18.82 -28.74 7.87
CA ASN A 10 -19.15 -29.40 9.15
C ASN A 10 -18.65 -28.63 10.38
N GLN A 11 -17.82 -27.59 10.19
CA GLN A 11 -17.32 -26.75 11.28
C GLN A 11 -18.38 -25.74 11.75
N VAL A 12 -19.30 -25.35 10.87
CA VAL A 12 -20.43 -24.50 11.25
C VAL A 12 -21.52 -25.41 11.78
N THR A 13 -21.56 -25.54 13.11
CA THR A 13 -22.52 -26.38 13.83
C THR A 13 -23.73 -25.57 14.28
N ASP A 14 -24.79 -26.26 14.71
CA ASP A 14 -25.98 -25.64 15.32
C ASP A 14 -25.63 -24.83 16.60
N GLN A 15 -24.44 -25.02 17.15
CA GLN A 15 -23.93 -24.32 18.33
C GLN A 15 -23.15 -23.03 18.00
N MET A 16 -22.95 -22.75 16.70
CA MET A 16 -22.13 -21.64 16.25
C MET A 16 -22.95 -20.39 15.94
N LEU A 17 -22.51 -19.26 16.48
CA LEU A 17 -22.89 -17.92 16.05
C LEU A 17 -21.99 -17.51 14.87
N VAL A 18 -22.59 -17.21 13.73
CA VAL A 18 -21.85 -16.72 12.56
C VAL A 18 -22.02 -15.21 12.45
N VAL A 19 -20.92 -14.47 12.47
CA VAL A 19 -20.92 -13.02 12.38
C VAL A 19 -20.27 -12.62 11.05
N GLY A 20 -21.06 -12.15 10.09
CA GLY A 20 -20.52 -11.52 8.89
C GLY A 20 -20.28 -10.03 9.12
N MET A 21 -19.11 -9.53 8.72
CA MET A 21 -18.79 -8.12 8.81
C MET A 21 -18.30 -7.55 7.48
N ASP A 22 -18.94 -6.46 7.07
CA ASP A 22 -18.44 -5.59 6.01
C ASP A 22 -17.50 -4.52 6.59
N ILE A 23 -16.29 -4.43 6.05
CA ILE A 23 -15.17 -3.68 6.65
C ILE A 23 -14.88 -2.41 5.84
N ALA A 24 -15.17 -1.24 6.43
CA ALA A 24 -14.76 0.06 5.89
C ALA A 24 -13.86 0.88 6.83
N LYS A 25 -13.33 2.00 6.31
CA LYS A 25 -12.36 2.88 6.99
C LYS A 25 -12.80 3.41 8.35
N LYS A 26 -14.06 3.82 8.49
CA LYS A 26 -14.57 4.52 9.69
C LYS A 26 -15.55 3.70 10.50
N LYS A 27 -16.33 2.86 9.82
CA LYS A 27 -17.51 2.20 10.36
C LYS A 27 -17.70 0.89 9.61
N HIS A 28 -17.63 -0.21 10.33
CA HIS A 28 -17.97 -1.54 9.84
C HIS A 28 -19.46 -1.78 10.00
N TYR A 29 -19.93 -2.87 9.42
CA TYR A 29 -21.30 -3.31 9.60
C TYR A 29 -21.33 -4.80 9.90
N ALA A 30 -22.06 -5.20 10.94
CA ALA A 30 -22.11 -6.58 11.41
C ALA A 30 -23.52 -7.16 11.21
N CYS A 31 -23.58 -8.42 10.80
CA CYS A 31 -24.79 -9.21 10.70
C CYS A 31 -24.58 -10.56 11.39
N PHE A 32 -25.47 -10.89 12.31
CA PHE A 32 -25.41 -12.12 13.09
C PHE A 32 -26.41 -13.10 12.51
N VAL A 33 -25.94 -14.30 12.19
CA VAL A 33 -26.78 -15.38 11.65
C VAL A 33 -26.53 -16.69 12.38
N ASP A 34 -27.53 -17.57 12.32
CA ASP A 34 -27.41 -18.95 12.76
C ASP A 34 -26.77 -19.85 11.66
N GLU A 35 -26.59 -21.13 11.96
CA GLU A 35 -26.09 -22.16 11.05
C GLU A 35 -26.97 -22.36 9.80
N ARG A 36 -28.21 -21.87 9.83
CA ARG A 36 -29.14 -21.89 8.70
C ARG A 36 -29.06 -20.62 7.86
N GLY A 37 -28.44 -19.56 8.37
CA GLY A 37 -28.25 -18.27 7.71
C GLY A 37 -29.40 -17.31 7.99
N ARG A 38 -30.20 -17.59 9.03
CA ARG A 38 -31.28 -16.74 9.50
C ARG A 38 -30.70 -15.62 10.33
N VAL A 39 -31.18 -14.41 10.09
CA VAL A 39 -30.73 -13.22 10.82
C VAL A 39 -31.24 -13.28 12.26
N LEU A 40 -30.32 -13.26 13.22
CA LEU A 40 -30.61 -13.33 14.66
C LEU A 40 -30.83 -11.94 15.27
N LYS A 41 -30.05 -10.95 14.83
CA LYS A 41 -30.19 -9.54 15.22
C LYS A 41 -30.23 -8.64 14.00
N LYS A 42 -30.98 -7.54 14.07
CA LYS A 42 -30.97 -6.53 13.03
C LYS A 42 -29.52 -6.09 12.79
N PRO A 43 -29.03 -6.12 11.54
CA PRO A 43 -27.68 -5.69 11.22
C PRO A 43 -27.39 -4.28 11.76
N PHE A 44 -26.20 -4.09 12.31
CA PHE A 44 -25.85 -2.88 13.05
C PHE A 44 -24.41 -2.44 12.74
N PRO A 45 -24.15 -1.14 12.85
CA PRO A 45 -22.82 -0.65 12.56
C PRO A 45 -21.88 -0.69 13.75
N VAL A 46 -20.58 -0.89 13.47
CA VAL A 46 -19.51 -0.90 14.47
C VAL A 46 -18.47 0.17 14.12
N PRO A 47 -18.23 1.18 14.96
CA PRO A 47 -17.15 2.14 14.72
C PRO A 47 -15.77 1.48 14.69
N GLN A 48 -14.88 1.95 13.82
CA GLN A 48 -13.47 1.54 13.79
C GLN A 48 -12.70 2.26 14.91
N SER A 49 -13.00 1.91 16.16
CA SER A 49 -12.34 2.41 17.37
C SER A 49 -12.26 1.30 18.43
N ARG A 50 -11.46 1.50 19.48
CA ARG A 50 -11.35 0.51 20.55
C ARG A 50 -12.68 0.27 21.25
N GLU A 51 -13.41 1.34 21.54
CA GLU A 51 -14.74 1.31 22.16
C GLU A 51 -15.75 0.60 21.25
N GLY A 52 -15.69 0.84 19.93
CA GLY A 52 -16.54 0.17 18.96
C GLY A 52 -16.29 -1.33 18.89
N LEU A 53 -15.03 -1.76 18.89
CA LEU A 53 -14.67 -3.18 18.88
C LEU A 53 -14.99 -3.87 20.20
N GLU A 54 -14.81 -3.21 21.35
CA GLU A 54 -15.24 -3.75 22.64
C GLU A 54 -16.76 -3.87 22.72
N TRP A 55 -17.50 -2.89 22.20
CA TRP A 55 -18.95 -2.97 22.09
C TRP A 55 -19.41 -4.14 21.19
N LEU A 56 -18.76 -4.35 20.04
CA LEU A 56 -19.00 -5.53 19.19
C LEU A 56 -18.78 -6.83 19.98
N TYR A 57 -17.70 -6.93 20.75
CA TYR A 57 -17.44 -8.10 21.58
C TYR A 57 -18.56 -8.36 22.60
N GLN A 58 -19.06 -7.31 23.27
CA GLN A 58 -20.21 -7.44 24.17
C GLN A 58 -21.46 -7.92 23.43
N CYS A 59 -21.75 -7.36 22.24
CA CYS A 59 -22.88 -7.82 21.42
C CYS A 59 -22.75 -9.30 21.03
N ILE A 60 -21.54 -9.78 20.72
CA ILE A 60 -21.27 -11.19 20.43
C ILE A 60 -21.59 -12.05 21.66
N VAL A 61 -21.05 -11.71 22.83
CA VAL A 61 -21.26 -12.46 24.08
C VAL A 61 -22.74 -12.50 24.46
N GLU A 62 -23.43 -11.37 24.34
CA GLU A 62 -24.88 -11.28 24.59
C GLU A 62 -25.68 -12.16 23.62
N ALA A 63 -25.38 -12.10 22.32
CA ALA A 63 -26.05 -12.93 21.32
C ALA A 63 -25.78 -14.43 21.54
N MET A 64 -24.56 -14.80 21.93
CA MET A 64 -24.25 -16.19 22.26
C MET A 64 -25.11 -16.70 23.42
N LYS A 65 -25.31 -15.89 24.47
CA LYS A 65 -26.20 -16.24 25.59
C LYS A 65 -27.67 -16.29 25.17
N GLU A 66 -28.13 -15.27 24.43
CA GLU A 66 -29.53 -15.11 24.03
C GLU A 66 -30.01 -16.22 23.08
N PHE A 67 -29.12 -16.70 22.19
CA PHE A 67 -29.44 -17.73 21.19
C PHE A 67 -28.79 -19.09 21.50
N GLU A 68 -28.35 -19.29 22.75
CA GLU A 68 -27.79 -20.56 23.24
C GLU A 68 -26.64 -21.09 22.37
N LYS A 69 -25.78 -20.19 21.88
CA LYS A 69 -24.59 -20.53 21.08
C LYS A 69 -23.37 -20.65 21.99
N THR A 70 -22.56 -21.68 21.76
CA THR A 70 -21.33 -21.92 22.54
C THR A 70 -20.06 -21.61 21.75
N GLU A 71 -20.17 -21.47 20.43
CA GLU A 71 -19.06 -21.12 19.53
C GLU A 71 -19.39 -19.86 18.73
N VAL A 72 -18.36 -19.13 18.28
CA VAL A 72 -18.51 -17.98 17.39
C VAL A 72 -17.44 -17.98 16.31
N ILE A 73 -17.82 -17.55 15.11
CA ILE A 73 -16.89 -17.29 14.02
C ILE A 73 -17.21 -15.95 13.37
N VAL A 74 -16.18 -15.14 13.11
CA VAL A 74 -16.32 -13.83 12.45
C VAL A 74 -15.76 -13.93 11.05
N GLY A 75 -16.60 -13.69 10.05
CA GLY A 75 -16.21 -13.61 8.65
C GLY A 75 -16.15 -12.19 8.13
N ILE A 76 -15.17 -11.92 7.27
CA ILE A 76 -15.02 -10.63 6.58
C ILE A 76 -14.83 -10.81 5.08
N GLU A 77 -15.08 -9.75 4.32
CA GLU A 77 -14.45 -9.53 3.02
C GLU A 77 -13.23 -8.61 3.22
N PRO A 78 -12.00 -9.04 2.84
CA PRO A 78 -10.81 -8.22 3.06
C PRO A 78 -10.79 -7.01 2.11
N THR A 79 -11.23 -5.86 2.59
CA THR A 79 -11.15 -4.57 1.87
C THR A 79 -10.09 -3.66 2.50
N GLY A 80 -8.99 -3.42 1.79
CA GLY A 80 -7.88 -2.61 2.29
C GLY A 80 -7.18 -3.24 3.50
N HIS A 81 -6.66 -2.41 4.41
CA HIS A 81 -5.91 -2.85 5.61
C HIS A 81 -6.69 -2.73 6.92
N TYR A 82 -7.90 -2.15 6.91
CA TYR A 82 -8.65 -1.84 8.14
C TYR A 82 -9.10 -3.09 8.92
N TRP A 83 -9.22 -4.23 8.25
CA TRP A 83 -9.55 -5.50 8.88
C TRP A 83 -8.47 -6.00 9.84
N LEU A 84 -7.22 -5.53 9.73
CA LEU A 84 -6.13 -5.94 10.61
C LEU A 84 -6.44 -5.57 12.07
N ASN A 85 -6.98 -4.37 12.33
CA ASN A 85 -7.33 -3.94 13.68
C ASN A 85 -8.35 -4.89 14.33
N LEU A 86 -9.37 -5.29 13.55
CA LEU A 86 -10.36 -6.28 13.99
C LEU A 86 -9.71 -7.65 14.21
N ALA A 87 -8.84 -8.10 13.31
CA ALA A 87 -8.19 -9.40 13.39
C ALA A 87 -7.32 -9.55 14.65
N TYR A 88 -6.49 -8.55 14.97
CA TYR A 88 -5.69 -8.58 16.21
C TYR A 88 -6.58 -8.50 17.46
N PHE A 89 -7.62 -7.66 17.44
CA PHE A 89 -8.57 -7.56 18.56
C PHE A 89 -9.30 -8.88 18.83
N LEU A 90 -9.80 -9.56 17.78
CA LEU A 90 -10.50 -10.83 17.94
C LEU A 90 -9.55 -11.97 18.36
N ASP A 91 -8.32 -11.97 17.85
CA ASP A 91 -7.29 -12.92 18.26
C ASP A 91 -6.93 -12.79 19.76
N GLU A 92 -6.86 -11.56 20.30
CA GLU A 92 -6.74 -11.32 21.75
C GLU A 92 -7.92 -11.87 22.56
N LYS A 93 -9.13 -11.86 21.98
CA LYS A 93 -10.36 -12.39 22.60
C LYS A 93 -10.57 -13.89 22.34
N GLY A 94 -9.67 -14.55 21.62
CA GLY A 94 -9.79 -15.96 21.23
C GLY A 94 -10.90 -16.26 20.24
N ILE A 95 -11.38 -15.26 19.49
CA ILE A 95 -12.45 -15.41 18.49
C ILE A 95 -11.83 -15.65 17.10
N PRO A 96 -12.16 -16.75 16.41
CA PRO A 96 -11.63 -17.02 15.08
C PRO A 96 -12.19 -16.05 14.04
N LEU A 97 -11.28 -15.38 13.33
CA LEU A 97 -11.60 -14.58 12.15
C LEU A 97 -11.28 -15.36 10.86
N VAL A 98 -12.20 -15.31 9.90
CA VAL A 98 -12.06 -15.93 8.58
C VAL A 98 -12.34 -14.94 7.45
N MET A 99 -11.76 -15.19 6.29
CA MET A 99 -11.91 -14.34 5.11
C MET A 99 -12.72 -15.06 4.03
N THR A 100 -13.68 -14.35 3.47
CA THR A 100 -14.39 -14.73 2.24
C THR A 100 -13.68 -14.14 1.02
N ASN A 101 -13.87 -14.75 -0.15
CA ASN A 101 -13.31 -14.25 -1.40
C ASN A 101 -14.21 -13.11 -1.95
N PRO A 102 -13.67 -11.91 -2.24
CA PRO A 102 -14.42 -10.81 -2.86
C PRO A 102 -15.24 -11.21 -4.10
N MET A 103 -14.71 -12.12 -4.93
CA MET A 103 -15.42 -12.62 -6.11
C MET A 103 -16.65 -13.46 -5.76
N HIS A 104 -16.60 -14.20 -4.64
CA HIS A 104 -17.76 -14.96 -4.17
C HIS A 104 -18.80 -14.02 -3.58
N VAL A 105 -18.37 -13.01 -2.81
CA VAL A 105 -19.26 -11.99 -2.26
C VAL A 105 -20.01 -11.27 -3.40
N LYS A 106 -19.30 -10.82 -4.44
CA LYS A 106 -19.91 -10.17 -5.60
C LYS A 106 -20.96 -11.06 -6.31
N ARG A 107 -20.62 -12.32 -6.61
CA ARG A 107 -21.54 -13.25 -7.27
C ARG A 107 -22.75 -13.60 -6.42
N SER A 108 -22.59 -13.68 -5.10
CA SER A 108 -23.72 -13.92 -4.19
C SER A 108 -24.66 -12.73 -4.12
N LYS A 109 -24.16 -11.48 -4.22
CA LYS A 109 -25.01 -10.29 -4.29
C LYS A 109 -25.97 -10.32 -5.48
N GLU A 110 -25.49 -10.75 -6.64
CA GLU A 110 -26.31 -10.86 -7.87
C GLU A 110 -27.52 -11.80 -7.69
N LEU A 111 -27.46 -12.77 -6.78
CA LEU A 111 -28.56 -13.69 -6.47
C LEU A 111 -29.57 -13.10 -5.47
N ASP A 112 -29.13 -12.19 -4.61
CA ASP A 112 -29.89 -11.61 -3.48
C ASP A 112 -30.46 -10.21 -3.81
N ASP A 113 -30.25 -9.68 -5.01
CA ASP A 113 -30.44 -8.27 -5.40
C ASP A 113 -31.90 -7.74 -5.43
N ASN A 114 -32.88 -8.51 -4.93
CA ASN A 114 -34.31 -8.17 -4.99
C ASN A 114 -34.87 -7.43 -3.74
N LEU A 115 -34.02 -6.93 -2.82
CA LEU A 115 -34.49 -6.28 -1.58
C LEU A 115 -34.05 -4.81 -1.42
N PRO A 116 -34.90 -3.88 -0.95
CA PRO A 116 -34.59 -2.45 -0.83
C PRO A 116 -33.86 -2.06 0.48
N THR A 117 -32.83 -2.80 0.89
CA THR A 117 -32.03 -2.52 2.12
C THR A 117 -30.69 -1.83 1.82
N LYS A 118 -30.14 -1.10 2.81
CA LYS A 118 -28.81 -0.44 2.72
C LYS A 118 -27.69 -1.43 2.34
N HIS A 119 -26.78 -1.03 1.46
CA HIS A 119 -25.72 -1.89 0.91
C HIS A 119 -24.84 -2.55 1.98
N ASP A 120 -24.29 -1.79 2.93
CA ASP A 120 -23.40 -2.34 3.98
C ASP A 120 -24.06 -3.46 4.82
N ALA A 121 -25.38 -3.35 5.04
CA ALA A 121 -26.16 -4.35 5.78
C ALA A 121 -26.33 -5.65 5.01
N LYS A 122 -26.56 -5.54 3.69
CA LYS A 122 -26.64 -6.69 2.80
C LYS A 122 -25.28 -7.37 2.67
N ASP A 123 -24.22 -6.58 2.55
CA ASP A 123 -22.86 -7.09 2.37
C ASP A 123 -22.42 -7.91 3.58
N ALA A 124 -22.68 -7.42 4.79
CA ALA A 124 -22.45 -8.18 6.02
C ALA A 124 -23.24 -9.51 6.06
N LEU A 125 -24.50 -9.51 5.59
CA LEU A 125 -25.32 -10.72 5.53
C LEU A 125 -24.80 -11.73 4.48
N VAL A 126 -24.40 -11.27 3.30
CA VAL A 126 -23.81 -12.11 2.25
C VAL A 126 -22.53 -12.78 2.76
N ILE A 127 -21.67 -12.02 3.44
CA ILE A 127 -20.45 -12.54 4.06
C ILE A 127 -20.80 -13.62 5.10
N ALA A 128 -21.77 -13.36 5.99
CA ALA A 128 -22.21 -14.32 6.99
C ALA A 128 -22.68 -15.65 6.37
N ARG A 129 -23.47 -15.57 5.29
CA ARG A 129 -23.96 -16.75 4.56
C ARG A 129 -22.85 -17.54 3.88
N LEU A 130 -21.85 -16.87 3.30
CA LEU A 130 -20.69 -17.55 2.73
C LEU A 130 -19.86 -18.27 3.80
N VAL A 131 -19.72 -17.67 4.98
CA VAL A 131 -19.01 -18.28 6.11
C VAL A 131 -19.73 -19.54 6.57
N LYS A 132 -21.05 -19.43 6.73
CA LYS A 132 -21.93 -20.55 7.05
C LYS A 132 -21.79 -21.71 6.06
N ASP A 133 -21.68 -21.39 4.77
CA ASP A 133 -21.48 -22.38 3.70
C ASP A 133 -20.05 -22.97 3.65
N GLY A 134 -19.17 -22.63 4.60
CA GLY A 134 -17.78 -23.09 4.62
C GLY A 134 -16.89 -22.43 3.55
N ARG A 135 -17.37 -21.38 2.88
CA ARG A 135 -16.69 -20.70 1.75
C ARG A 135 -15.74 -19.60 2.24
N PHE A 136 -14.83 -19.97 3.13
CA PHE A 136 -13.87 -19.06 3.74
C PHE A 136 -12.46 -19.66 3.83
N SER A 137 -11.48 -18.82 4.17
CA SER A 137 -10.10 -19.21 4.48
C SER A 137 -9.61 -18.53 5.76
N TYR A 138 -8.73 -19.17 6.51
CA TYR A 138 -8.08 -18.56 7.67
C TYR A 138 -6.95 -17.63 7.21
N PRO A 139 -6.96 -16.34 7.58
CA PRO A 139 -5.82 -15.48 7.34
C PRO A 139 -4.66 -15.86 8.24
N ARG A 140 -3.44 -15.70 7.73
CA ARG A 140 -2.24 -15.77 8.56
C ARG A 140 -2.00 -14.40 9.21
N ILE A 141 -2.39 -14.28 10.47
CA ILE A 141 -2.06 -13.13 11.32
C ILE A 141 -0.58 -13.27 11.73
N LEU A 142 0.27 -12.36 11.27
CA LEU A 142 1.69 -12.38 11.63
C LEU A 142 1.88 -11.77 13.02
N LYS A 143 2.84 -12.28 13.78
CA LYS A 143 3.21 -11.74 15.11
C LYS A 143 4.72 -11.60 15.22
N GLY A 144 5.17 -10.67 16.06
CA GLY A 144 6.58 -10.45 16.37
C GLY A 144 7.44 -10.22 15.12
N MET A 145 8.56 -10.94 15.02
CA MET A 145 9.54 -10.77 13.94
C MET A 145 8.96 -10.94 12.53
N GLU A 146 8.00 -11.84 12.34
CA GLU A 146 7.38 -12.03 11.02
C GLU A 146 6.60 -10.78 10.58
N ALA A 147 5.90 -10.13 11.53
CA ALA A 147 5.16 -8.90 11.26
C ALA A 147 6.12 -7.76 10.87
N GLU A 148 7.22 -7.60 11.61
CA GLU A 148 8.28 -6.63 11.30
C GLU A 148 8.87 -6.84 9.90
N LEU A 149 9.18 -8.09 9.54
CA LEU A 149 9.69 -8.42 8.21
C LEU A 149 8.69 -8.06 7.10
N ARG A 150 7.39 -8.30 7.30
CA ARG A 150 6.35 -7.92 6.33
C ARG A 150 6.26 -6.41 6.16
N VAL A 151 6.31 -5.65 7.25
CA VAL A 151 6.31 -4.18 7.19
C VAL A 151 7.55 -3.67 6.45
N GLY A 152 8.74 -4.18 6.81
CA GLY A 152 9.99 -3.81 6.15
C GLY A 152 10.01 -4.15 4.65
N ALA A 153 9.52 -5.33 4.26
CA ALA A 153 9.42 -5.73 2.86
C ALA A 153 8.45 -4.82 2.06
N THR A 154 7.29 -4.51 2.65
CA THR A 154 6.30 -3.61 2.04
C THR A 154 6.86 -2.20 1.87
N PHE A 155 7.54 -1.69 2.89
CA PHE A 155 8.19 -0.38 2.85
C PHE A 155 9.29 -0.33 1.77
N ARG A 156 10.12 -1.37 1.68
CA ARG A 156 11.13 -1.48 0.62
C ARG A 156 10.49 -1.47 -0.77
N SER A 157 9.42 -2.23 -1.01
CA SER A 157 8.74 -2.23 -2.31
C SER A 157 8.24 -0.83 -2.68
N LYS A 158 7.64 -0.12 -1.73
CA LYS A 158 7.20 1.26 -1.94
C LYS A 158 8.36 2.20 -2.30
N LEU A 159 9.50 2.10 -1.61
CA LEU A 159 10.69 2.90 -1.93
C LEU A 159 11.23 2.61 -3.35
N VAL A 160 11.17 1.35 -3.79
CA VAL A 160 11.57 0.97 -5.16
C VAL A 160 10.62 1.57 -6.19
N GLU A 161 9.31 1.54 -5.95
CA GLU A 161 8.32 2.18 -6.80
C GLU A 161 8.52 3.70 -6.89
N GLU A 162 8.71 4.36 -5.74
CA GLU A 162 8.98 5.80 -5.67
C GLU A 162 10.27 6.17 -6.40
N GLN A 163 11.34 5.39 -6.21
CA GLN A 163 12.60 5.58 -6.94
C GLN A 163 12.39 5.45 -8.46
N GLY A 164 11.63 4.44 -8.90
CA GLY A 164 11.29 4.27 -10.32
C GLY A 164 10.48 5.43 -10.87
N ALA A 165 9.50 5.93 -10.11
CA ALA A 165 8.68 7.08 -10.49
C ALA A 165 9.52 8.36 -10.66
N ILE A 166 10.44 8.65 -9.72
CA ILE A 166 11.37 9.78 -9.80
C ILE A 166 12.30 9.61 -11.01
N ARG A 167 12.86 8.42 -11.22
CA ARG A 167 13.71 8.15 -12.39
C ARG A 167 12.98 8.43 -13.70
N ASN A 168 11.73 7.99 -13.83
CA ASN A 168 10.92 8.22 -15.02
C ASN A 168 10.58 9.71 -15.19
N GLN A 169 10.39 10.45 -14.10
CA GLN A 169 10.22 11.91 -14.17
C GLN A 169 11.49 12.59 -14.69
N MET A 170 12.68 12.19 -14.21
CA MET A 170 13.97 12.72 -14.67
C MET A 170 14.20 12.41 -16.15
N ILE A 171 13.88 11.19 -16.61
CA ILE A 171 13.98 10.82 -18.03
C ILE A 171 13.07 11.71 -18.89
N ARG A 172 11.78 11.83 -18.56
CA ARG A 172 10.86 12.70 -19.31
C ARG A 172 11.30 14.15 -19.34
N TRP A 173 11.94 14.62 -18.27
CA TRP A 173 12.50 15.95 -18.18
C TRP A 173 13.70 16.10 -19.13
N LEU A 174 14.62 15.14 -19.11
CA LEU A 174 15.77 15.12 -20.02
C LEU A 174 15.33 15.01 -21.48
N ASP A 175 14.39 14.14 -21.81
CA ASP A 175 13.87 14.00 -23.18
C ASP A 175 13.27 15.33 -23.70
N ARG A 176 12.73 16.16 -22.80
CA ARG A 176 12.17 17.47 -23.14
C ARG A 176 13.25 18.54 -23.30
N TYR A 177 14.21 18.59 -22.39
CA TYR A 177 15.09 19.76 -22.21
C TYR A 177 16.56 19.52 -22.59
N PHE A 178 17.01 18.26 -22.61
CA PHE A 178 18.36 17.87 -23.00
C PHE A 178 18.41 16.40 -23.52
N PRO A 179 17.75 16.09 -24.65
CA PRO A 179 17.55 14.71 -25.11
C PRO A 179 18.87 13.95 -25.40
N GLU A 180 19.93 14.66 -25.75
CA GLU A 180 21.25 14.09 -26.03
C GLU A 180 22.00 13.63 -24.78
N PHE A 181 21.53 13.98 -23.58
CA PHE A 181 22.15 13.63 -22.30
C PHE A 181 22.41 12.12 -22.15
N SER A 182 21.46 11.30 -22.61
CA SER A 182 21.53 9.82 -22.52
C SER A 182 22.71 9.22 -23.32
N GLN A 183 23.21 9.94 -24.32
CA GLN A 183 24.37 9.53 -25.13
C GLN A 183 25.71 9.62 -24.36
N VAL A 184 25.73 10.38 -23.26
CA VAL A 184 26.86 10.49 -22.34
C VAL A 184 26.61 9.68 -21.06
N PHE A 185 25.36 9.69 -20.59
CA PHE A 185 24.95 9.06 -19.34
C PHE A 185 23.75 8.11 -19.55
N PRO A 186 23.99 6.83 -19.88
CA PRO A 186 22.92 5.82 -19.98
C PRO A 186 22.24 5.50 -18.63
N SER A 187 22.83 5.92 -17.51
CA SER A 187 22.32 5.71 -16.16
C SER A 187 22.66 6.90 -15.26
N PHE A 188 21.85 7.09 -14.20
CA PHE A 188 22.01 8.18 -13.22
C PHE A 188 23.10 7.87 -12.18
N GLY A 189 24.34 7.70 -12.64
CA GLY A 189 25.51 7.63 -11.75
C GLY A 189 25.86 9.00 -11.16
N LYS A 190 26.84 9.04 -10.25
CA LYS A 190 27.24 10.26 -9.52
C LYS A 190 27.47 11.48 -10.41
N MET A 191 28.18 11.31 -11.54
CA MET A 191 28.43 12.41 -12.47
C MET A 191 27.18 12.88 -13.21
N ALA A 192 26.27 11.97 -13.57
CA ALA A 192 25.00 12.34 -14.19
C ALA A 192 24.13 13.16 -13.23
N LEU A 193 24.11 12.78 -11.94
CA LEU A 193 23.40 13.52 -10.90
C LEU A 193 24.03 14.91 -10.66
N ALA A 194 25.37 15.02 -10.67
CA ALA A 194 26.04 16.32 -10.57
C ALA A 194 25.70 17.23 -11.76
N VAL A 195 25.61 16.70 -12.98
CA VAL A 195 25.19 17.48 -14.15
C VAL A 195 23.76 17.99 -13.95
N LEU A 196 22.83 17.13 -13.51
CA LEU A 196 21.43 17.53 -13.26
C LEU A 196 21.28 18.52 -12.10
N GLU A 197 22.22 18.51 -11.15
CA GLU A 197 22.23 19.43 -10.01
C GLU A 197 22.76 20.82 -10.38
N TYR A 198 23.81 20.91 -11.19
CA TYR A 198 24.54 22.16 -11.43
C TYR A 198 24.37 22.75 -12.83
N THR A 199 24.12 21.91 -13.84
CA THR A 199 23.96 22.32 -15.25
C THR A 199 22.88 21.47 -15.94
N PRO A 200 21.63 21.49 -15.46
CA PRO A 200 20.57 20.63 -15.97
C PRO A 200 20.20 20.92 -17.44
N PHE A 201 20.40 22.14 -17.94
CA PHE A 201 20.08 22.54 -19.31
C PHE A 201 21.34 22.70 -20.19
N PRO A 202 21.20 22.55 -21.52
CA PRO A 202 22.29 22.85 -22.46
C PRO A 202 22.83 24.28 -22.31
N SER A 203 21.93 25.25 -22.07
CA SER A 203 22.28 26.66 -21.86
C SER A 203 23.15 26.91 -20.63
N ASP A 204 23.10 26.04 -19.61
CA ASP A 204 23.92 26.16 -18.41
C ASP A 204 25.41 25.87 -18.68
N LEU A 205 25.70 25.24 -19.82
CA LEU A 205 27.04 24.92 -20.30
C LEU A 205 27.55 25.92 -21.35
N ALA A 206 26.67 26.78 -21.88
CA ALA A 206 27.03 27.74 -22.91
C ALA A 206 28.05 28.77 -22.38
N GLY A 207 29.16 28.94 -23.11
CA GLY A 207 30.21 29.89 -22.76
C GLY A 207 31.07 29.52 -21.55
N LYS A 208 30.91 28.31 -20.98
CA LYS A 208 31.77 27.82 -19.88
C LYS A 208 32.98 27.08 -20.41
N GLU A 209 34.09 27.18 -19.68
CA GLU A 209 35.28 26.39 -19.96
C GLU A 209 35.22 25.01 -19.27
N LEU A 210 35.91 24.02 -19.84
CA LEU A 210 35.87 22.64 -19.33
C LEU A 210 36.28 22.55 -17.84
N GLU A 211 37.32 23.29 -17.43
CA GLU A 211 37.78 23.26 -16.04
C GLU A 211 36.78 23.93 -15.08
N GLU A 212 36.00 24.92 -15.53
CA GLU A 212 34.92 25.51 -14.74
C GLU A 212 33.79 24.50 -14.50
N VAL A 213 33.37 23.79 -15.55
CA VAL A 213 32.35 22.73 -15.46
C VAL A 213 32.80 21.60 -14.54
N LEU A 214 34.06 21.18 -14.64
CA LEU A 214 34.62 20.16 -13.75
C LEU A 214 34.69 20.66 -12.30
N ALA A 215 35.03 21.94 -12.07
CA ALA A 215 35.03 22.53 -10.73
C ALA A 215 33.61 22.58 -10.13
N LEU A 216 32.58 22.89 -10.92
CA LEU A 216 31.18 22.84 -10.48
C LEU A 216 30.79 21.41 -10.06
N TYR A 217 31.08 20.40 -10.87
CA TYR A 217 30.68 19.02 -10.55
C TYR A 217 31.41 18.44 -9.33
N ARG A 218 32.62 18.92 -9.00
CA ARG A 218 33.32 18.56 -7.75
C ARG A 218 32.59 19.02 -6.49
N GLN A 219 31.67 19.98 -6.60
CA GLN A 219 30.86 20.45 -5.47
C GLN A 219 29.76 19.44 -5.10
N SER A 220 29.39 18.53 -6.00
CA SER A 220 28.36 17.51 -5.76
C SER A 220 28.83 16.46 -4.74
N GLU A 221 27.94 16.07 -3.84
CA GLU A 221 28.28 15.13 -2.77
C GLU A 221 28.75 13.78 -3.33
N GLY A 222 29.94 13.35 -2.91
CA GLY A 222 30.49 12.04 -3.26
C GLY A 222 31.12 11.94 -4.65
N LEU A 223 31.24 13.04 -5.41
CA LEU A 223 31.96 13.12 -6.69
C LEU A 223 33.25 13.94 -6.57
N GLN A 224 34.37 13.29 -6.28
CA GLN A 224 35.67 13.96 -6.15
C GLN A 224 36.41 14.17 -7.48
N SER A 225 36.17 13.29 -8.45
CA SER A 225 36.90 13.31 -9.73
C SER A 225 35.94 13.11 -10.91
N PRO A 226 35.34 14.19 -11.43
CA PRO A 226 34.50 14.13 -12.62
C PRO A 226 35.29 13.68 -13.85
N GLN A 227 34.69 12.85 -14.70
CA GLN A 227 35.36 12.26 -15.86
C GLN A 227 35.48 13.31 -16.98
N LYS A 228 36.69 13.84 -17.20
CA LYS A 228 36.96 14.86 -18.24
C LYS A 228 36.40 14.50 -19.63
N PRO A 229 36.54 13.25 -20.14
CA PRO A 229 35.99 12.90 -21.46
C PRO A 229 34.46 13.03 -21.54
N LYS A 230 33.74 12.69 -20.47
CA LYS A 230 32.27 12.81 -20.43
C LYS A 230 31.83 14.27 -20.34
N ALA A 231 32.50 15.09 -19.54
CA ALA A 231 32.20 16.52 -19.46
C ALA A 231 32.41 17.20 -20.82
N LYS A 232 33.54 16.92 -21.49
CA LYS A 232 33.81 17.45 -22.83
C LYS A 232 32.73 17.04 -23.85
N LYS A 233 32.39 15.74 -23.90
CA LYS A 233 31.34 15.23 -24.80
C LYS A 233 29.97 15.86 -24.50
N LEU A 234 29.64 16.05 -23.23
CA LEU A 234 28.39 16.70 -22.84
C LEU A 234 28.33 18.16 -23.31
N MET A 235 29.42 18.92 -23.14
CA MET A 235 29.51 20.31 -23.59
C MET A 235 29.38 20.42 -25.12
N GLU A 236 30.00 19.50 -25.86
CA GLU A 236 29.86 19.43 -27.32
C GLU A 236 28.40 19.18 -27.73
N LEU A 237 27.74 18.19 -27.13
CA LEU A 237 26.33 17.91 -27.41
C LEU A 237 25.40 19.06 -27.00
N ALA A 238 25.74 19.79 -25.94
CA ALA A 238 24.96 20.93 -25.48
C ALA A 238 24.90 22.07 -26.54
N GLN A 239 25.95 22.27 -27.32
CA GLN A 239 26.01 23.30 -28.37
C GLN A 239 25.02 23.05 -29.52
N HIS A 240 24.60 21.80 -29.70
CA HIS A 240 23.74 21.38 -30.82
C HIS A 240 22.47 20.70 -30.32
N SER A 241 22.13 20.88 -29.04
CA SER A 241 20.98 20.22 -28.43
C SER A 241 19.67 20.74 -29.02
N ILE A 242 18.75 19.83 -29.31
CA ILE A 242 17.38 20.16 -29.76
C ILE A 242 16.41 20.35 -28.58
N GLY A 243 16.93 20.38 -27.35
CA GLY A 243 16.13 20.52 -26.14
C GLY A 243 15.32 21.83 -26.13
N VAL A 244 14.12 21.77 -25.56
CA VAL A 244 13.23 22.94 -25.49
C VAL A 244 13.87 24.06 -24.65
N THR A 245 13.94 25.26 -25.21
CA THR A 245 14.50 26.45 -24.54
C THR A 245 13.47 27.23 -23.71
N GLU A 246 12.19 27.00 -23.99
CA GLU A 246 11.07 27.68 -23.33
C GLU A 246 10.63 26.98 -22.03
N GLY A 247 10.16 27.76 -21.06
CA GLY A 247 9.62 27.22 -19.81
C GLY A 247 10.68 26.66 -18.84
N GLN A 248 11.96 27.00 -19.01
CA GLN A 248 13.07 26.52 -18.16
C GLN A 248 13.10 27.14 -16.76
N ARG A 249 12.38 28.25 -16.52
CA ARG A 249 12.33 28.94 -15.20
C ARG A 249 11.59 28.15 -14.11
N TRP A 250 10.56 27.39 -14.47
CA TRP A 250 9.71 26.68 -13.52
C TRP A 250 10.29 25.33 -13.04
N PRO A 251 10.91 24.50 -13.90
CA PRO A 251 11.50 23.21 -13.51
C PRO A 251 12.66 23.31 -12.53
N VAL A 252 13.44 24.41 -12.53
CA VAL A 252 14.57 24.61 -11.60
C VAL A 252 14.14 24.61 -10.13
N SER A 253 12.89 25.01 -9.85
CA SER A 253 12.34 24.97 -8.48
C SER A 253 11.82 23.60 -8.06
N LYS A 254 11.64 22.66 -9.00
CA LYS A 254 11.08 21.31 -8.78
C LYS A 254 12.03 20.16 -9.05
N LEU A 255 13.18 20.37 -9.69
CA LEU A 255 14.30 19.44 -9.55
C LEU A 255 14.56 19.35 -8.05
N PRO A 256 14.40 18.17 -7.42
CA PRO A 256 14.71 18.06 -6.02
C PRO A 256 16.13 18.56 -5.87
N ARG A 257 16.38 19.49 -4.96
CA ARG A 257 17.75 19.72 -4.47
C ARG A 257 18.18 18.39 -3.85
N LEU A 258 18.75 17.52 -4.68
CA LEU A 258 19.12 16.13 -4.36
C LEU A 258 20.25 16.06 -3.31
N SER A 259 20.74 17.22 -2.84
CA SER A 259 21.78 17.36 -1.83
C SER A 259 21.31 17.75 -0.41
N ALA A 260 20.00 17.92 -0.15
CA ALA A 260 19.54 18.33 1.20
C ALA A 260 19.12 17.17 2.15
N GLY A 261 19.11 15.91 1.70
CA GLY A 261 18.55 14.78 2.45
C GLY A 261 19.55 13.86 3.18
N THR A 262 20.83 13.91 2.84
CA THR A 262 21.86 12.97 3.34
C THR A 262 22.63 13.50 4.55
N ALA A 263 22.55 14.80 4.85
CA ALA A 263 23.34 15.43 5.90
C ALA A 263 22.88 15.14 7.35
N ASN A 264 21.70 14.54 7.57
CA ASN A 264 21.12 14.41 8.92
C ASN A 264 21.02 13.00 9.51
N TRP A 265 21.50 11.95 8.83
CA TRP A 265 21.47 10.58 9.38
C TRP A 265 22.82 10.06 9.91
N LYS A 266 23.95 10.67 9.53
CA LYS A 266 25.28 10.24 10.02
C LYS A 266 25.74 10.88 11.34
N LYS A 267 24.97 11.81 11.92
CA LYS A 267 25.32 12.48 13.19
C LYS A 267 24.61 11.96 14.44
N LYS A 268 23.73 10.94 14.33
CA LYS A 268 22.98 10.39 15.49
C LYS A 268 23.29 8.93 15.85
N SER A 269 24.28 8.28 15.24
CA SER A 269 24.70 6.90 15.59
C SER A 269 26.06 6.79 16.27
N ARG A 270 26.59 7.91 16.77
CA ARG A 270 27.66 7.92 17.77
C ARG A 270 27.17 8.81 18.89
N HIS A 271 26.56 8.22 19.90
CA HIS A 271 26.59 8.52 21.34
C HIS A 271 25.89 7.34 22.02
#